data_AF-W0PB76-F1
#
_entry.id   AF-W0PB76-F1
#
_cell.length_a   1.000
_cell.length_b   1.000
_cell.length_c   1.000
_cell.angle_alpha   90.00
_cell.angle_beta   90.00
_cell.angle_gamma   90.00
#
_symmetry.space_group_name_H-M   'P 1'
#
loop_
_entity.id
_entity.type
_entity.pdbx_description
1 polymer ?
#
loop_
_entity_poly.entity_id
_entity_poly.type
_entity_poly.pdbx_seq_one_letter_code
_entity_poly.pdbx_strand_id
1 'polypeptide(L)'
;MNCGFDVYLVDQPQRGRSAWHPAHDNQLRNTSVQRVEKMFTAPEQFCLWPQAKHHSQWPGKGRKGDPVFDQFYASQVESVASDAITERNLQQSVAKLLDKIGPAILVTHSQSGSAGWAIADIRSLKVQAIIAIEPACPPIMEHEVFGGKMHLRWGVTHNAIEYSPPLKNATELKLIQEIESQGDDLSHCWLQVQPAHQLPNLANIPVLVLVSEASYHAAYDHCTVQWLRQAGVNVDFIRLKDLNIRGNGHMMMLEKNNIEIAGVVIKWLETHVI
;
A
#
# COMPACT_ATOMS: atom_id res chain seq x y z
N MET A 1 3.70 -22.83 0.39
CA MET A 1 2.31 -23.18 0.75
C MET A 1 1.47 -23.10 -0.51
N ASN A 2 0.65 -24.10 -0.83
CA ASN A 2 -0.32 -24.04 -1.93
C ASN A 2 -1.72 -24.05 -1.31
N CYS A 3 -2.49 -22.97 -1.50
CA CYS A 3 -3.79 -22.76 -0.86
C CYS A 3 -4.98 -22.89 -1.83
N GLY A 4 -4.76 -23.38 -3.06
CA GLY A 4 -5.84 -23.63 -4.01
C GLY A 4 -6.41 -22.39 -4.72
N PHE A 5 -5.73 -21.23 -4.65
CA PHE A 5 -6.12 -20.04 -5.42
C PHE A 5 -5.53 -20.07 -6.83
N ASP A 6 -6.33 -19.64 -7.80
CA ASP A 6 -5.82 -19.17 -9.08
C ASP A 6 -5.15 -17.79 -8.89
N VAL A 7 -3.86 -17.70 -9.22
CA VAL A 7 -3.07 -16.48 -8.97
C VAL A 7 -2.77 -15.76 -10.28
N TYR A 8 -3.23 -14.51 -10.38
CA TYR A 8 -2.94 -13.60 -11.48
C TYR A 8 -1.86 -12.60 -11.05
N LEU A 9 -0.61 -12.87 -11.40
CA LEU A 9 0.50 -11.94 -11.16
C LEU A 9 0.60 -10.93 -12.31
N VAL A 10 0.55 -9.64 -11.99
CA VAL A 10 0.49 -8.56 -12.99
C VAL A 10 1.75 -7.69 -12.98
N ASP A 11 2.23 -7.37 -14.18
CA ASP A 11 3.15 -6.25 -14.40
C ASP A 11 2.32 -4.99 -14.67
N GLN A 12 2.46 -3.97 -13.83
CA GLN A 12 1.72 -2.70 -13.98
C GLN A 12 1.95 -2.09 -15.38
N PRO A 13 0.99 -1.34 -15.95
CA PRO A 13 1.20 -0.64 -17.21
C PRO A 13 2.50 0.19 -17.20
N GLN A 14 3.29 0.10 -18.28
CA GLN A 14 4.60 0.77 -18.39
C GLN A 14 5.61 0.35 -17.32
N ARG A 15 5.64 -0.96 -17.00
CA ARG A 15 6.58 -1.60 -16.07
C ARG A 15 6.90 -3.02 -16.54
N GLY A 16 8.17 -3.41 -16.54
CA GLY A 16 8.55 -4.80 -16.83
C GLY A 16 8.06 -5.26 -18.22
N ARG A 17 7.25 -6.32 -18.26
CA ARG A 17 6.70 -6.89 -19.51
C ARG A 17 5.57 -6.03 -20.10
N SER A 18 5.01 -5.12 -19.33
CA SER A 18 4.04 -4.13 -19.81
C SER A 18 4.80 -2.94 -20.38
N ALA A 19 5.00 -2.94 -21.70
CA ALA A 19 5.88 -2.01 -22.39
C ALA A 19 5.61 -0.53 -22.09
N TRP A 20 6.68 0.25 -22.01
CA TRP A 20 6.62 1.70 -21.87
C TRP A 20 6.37 2.39 -23.22
N HIS A 21 5.48 3.39 -23.22
CA HIS A 21 5.16 4.21 -24.39
C HIS A 21 5.53 5.69 -24.16
N PRO A 22 6.69 6.16 -24.67
CA PRO A 22 7.22 7.51 -24.41
C PRO A 22 6.34 8.65 -24.93
N ALA A 23 5.47 8.38 -25.91
CA ALA A 23 4.57 9.38 -26.48
C ALA A 23 3.51 9.90 -25.48
N HIS A 24 3.27 9.16 -24.40
CA HIS A 24 2.24 9.47 -23.39
C HIS A 24 2.82 9.88 -22.04
N ASP A 25 4.02 9.36 -21.70
CA ASP A 25 4.75 9.74 -20.50
C ASP A 25 6.25 9.58 -20.77
N ASN A 26 6.98 10.69 -20.67
CA ASN A 26 8.41 10.72 -20.97
C ASN A 26 9.30 10.73 -19.71
N GLN A 27 8.73 10.75 -18.51
CA GLN A 27 9.50 10.79 -17.27
C GLN A 27 9.45 9.45 -16.55
N LEU A 28 10.62 8.83 -16.48
CA LEU A 28 10.83 7.63 -15.69
C LEU A 28 11.56 7.98 -14.39
N ARG A 29 11.38 7.12 -13.39
CA ARG A 29 12.12 7.11 -12.14
C ARG A 29 12.68 5.72 -11.89
N ASN A 30 13.82 5.66 -11.20
CA ASN A 30 14.39 4.43 -10.70
C ASN A 30 14.66 4.55 -9.20
N THR A 31 14.93 3.40 -8.56
CA THR A 31 15.27 3.35 -7.14
C THR A 31 16.77 3.14 -7.02
N SER A 32 17.46 4.07 -6.35
CA SER A 32 18.91 3.95 -6.12
C SER A 32 19.22 2.80 -5.16
N VAL A 33 20.42 2.23 -5.28
CA VAL A 33 20.96 1.22 -4.34
C VAL A 33 20.78 1.70 -2.89
N GLN A 34 21.18 2.93 -2.60
CA GLN A 34 21.13 3.49 -1.25
C GLN A 34 19.69 3.59 -0.73
N ARG A 35 18.71 3.89 -1.60
CA ARG A 35 17.31 3.91 -1.20
C ARG A 35 16.81 2.49 -0.90
N VAL A 36 17.20 1.49 -1.69
CA VAL A 36 16.84 0.08 -1.43
C VAL A 36 17.42 -0.42 -0.10
N GLU A 37 18.69 -0.11 0.19
CA GLU A 37 19.32 -0.47 1.46
C GLU A 37 18.60 0.20 2.65
N LYS A 38 18.36 1.51 2.55
CA LYS A 38 17.75 2.31 3.64
C LYS A 38 16.30 1.96 3.93
N MET A 39 15.51 1.71 2.89
CA MET A 39 14.06 1.63 3.03
C MET A 39 13.55 0.19 3.10
N PHE A 40 14.25 -0.76 2.47
CA PHE A 40 13.69 -2.09 2.19
C PHE A 40 14.48 -3.24 2.79
N THR A 41 15.81 -3.20 2.72
CA THR A 41 16.62 -4.43 2.90
C THR A 41 17.56 -4.38 4.10
N ALA A 42 17.97 -3.19 4.56
CA ALA A 42 18.79 -3.00 5.75
C ALA A 42 18.40 -1.75 6.57
N PRO A 43 17.10 -1.44 6.78
CA PRO A 43 16.68 -0.25 7.53
C PRO A 43 17.26 -0.17 8.96
N GLU A 44 17.53 -1.30 9.61
CA GLU A 44 18.13 -1.37 10.95
C GLU A 44 19.52 -0.73 11.02
N GLN A 45 20.26 -0.70 9.91
CA GLN A 45 21.59 -0.08 9.85
C GLN A 45 21.53 1.45 9.75
N PHE A 46 20.38 2.01 9.38
CA PHE A 46 20.20 3.44 9.17
C PHE A 46 19.30 4.09 10.20
N CYS A 47 18.37 3.33 10.80
CA CYS A 47 17.45 3.79 11.83
C CYS A 47 16.74 5.12 11.48
N LEU A 48 16.26 5.25 10.23
CA LEU A 48 15.59 6.48 9.76
C LEU A 48 14.20 6.70 10.36
N TRP A 49 13.64 5.69 11.02
CA TRP A 49 12.42 5.74 11.81
C TRP A 49 12.58 4.85 13.06
N PRO A 50 11.82 5.10 14.15
CA PRO A 50 12.04 4.43 15.44
C PRO A 50 12.02 2.90 15.39
N GLN A 51 11.14 2.34 14.56
CA GLN A 51 10.90 0.91 14.48
C GLN A 51 11.93 0.16 13.61
N ALA A 52 12.70 0.86 12.77
CA ALA A 52 13.68 0.28 11.85
C ALA A 52 14.67 -0.67 12.53
N LYS A 53 15.08 -0.34 13.77
CA LYS A 53 16.00 -1.12 14.60
C LYS A 53 15.55 -2.57 14.86
N HIS A 54 14.27 -2.88 14.67
CA HIS A 54 13.72 -4.22 14.88
C HIS A 54 13.91 -5.13 13.66
N HIS A 55 14.29 -4.59 12.50
CA HIS A 55 14.38 -5.35 11.28
C HIS A 55 15.44 -6.46 11.37
N SER A 56 15.01 -7.69 11.12
CA SER A 56 15.84 -8.89 11.30
C SER A 56 15.45 -10.06 10.41
N GLN A 57 14.36 -9.95 9.64
CA GLN A 57 13.84 -11.04 8.82
C GLN A 57 14.35 -11.06 7.37
N TRP A 58 15.12 -10.06 6.94
CA TRP A 58 15.77 -10.11 5.63
C TRP A 58 16.74 -11.30 5.49
N PRO A 59 16.69 -12.06 4.38
CA PRO A 59 17.64 -13.13 4.13
C PRO A 59 18.97 -12.51 3.65
N GLY A 60 20.01 -12.55 4.48
CA GLY A 60 21.33 -11.99 4.15
C GLY A 60 21.58 -10.63 4.80
N LYS A 61 22.61 -9.92 4.32
CA LYS A 61 23.03 -8.63 4.93
C LYS A 61 22.20 -7.42 4.46
N GLY A 62 21.44 -7.55 3.38
CA GLY A 62 20.61 -6.46 2.85
C GLY A 62 21.40 -5.28 2.29
N ARG A 63 22.64 -5.51 1.86
CA ARG A 63 23.59 -4.46 1.44
C ARG A 63 24.26 -4.86 0.12
N LYS A 64 24.63 -3.88 -0.70
CA LYS A 64 25.35 -4.12 -1.96
C LYS A 64 26.54 -5.07 -1.77
N GLY A 65 26.63 -6.08 -2.64
CA GLY A 65 27.65 -7.14 -2.58
C GLY A 65 27.24 -8.37 -1.78
N ASP A 66 26.10 -8.33 -1.08
CA ASP A 66 25.41 -9.53 -0.59
C ASP A 66 24.60 -10.15 -1.75
N PRO A 67 24.74 -11.46 -2.05
CA PRO A 67 24.07 -12.06 -3.20
C PRO A 67 22.54 -11.93 -3.18
N VAL A 68 21.92 -11.90 -2.00
CA VAL A 68 20.46 -11.76 -1.88
C VAL A 68 20.05 -10.32 -2.19
N PHE A 69 20.77 -9.34 -1.65
CA PHE A 69 20.58 -7.94 -2.02
C PHE A 69 20.80 -7.72 -3.52
N ASP A 70 21.89 -8.23 -4.09
CA ASP A 70 22.22 -7.99 -5.50
C ASP A 70 21.16 -8.61 -6.42
N GLN A 71 20.62 -9.79 -6.07
CA GLN A 71 19.51 -10.41 -6.78
C GLN A 71 18.21 -9.60 -6.67
N PHE A 72 17.89 -9.06 -5.49
CA PHE A 72 16.73 -8.19 -5.30
C PHE A 72 16.89 -6.85 -6.05
N TYR A 73 18.09 -6.26 -6.03
CA TYR A 73 18.35 -5.01 -6.74
C TYR A 73 18.25 -5.21 -8.26
N ALA A 74 18.71 -6.35 -8.77
CA ALA A 74 18.59 -6.71 -10.18
C ALA A 74 17.14 -6.90 -10.65
N SER A 75 16.18 -7.17 -9.74
CA SER A 75 14.76 -7.23 -10.10
C SER A 75 14.09 -5.85 -10.13
N GLN A 76 14.76 -4.79 -9.70
CA GLN A 76 14.22 -3.44 -9.74
C GLN A 76 14.27 -2.91 -11.18
N VAL A 77 13.15 -2.37 -11.64
CA VAL A 77 13.02 -1.81 -12.99
C VAL A 77 12.47 -0.39 -12.92
N GLU A 78 12.71 0.38 -13.98
CA GLU A 78 12.22 1.75 -14.11
C GLU A 78 10.70 1.85 -14.09
N SER A 79 10.24 3.01 -13.68
CA SER A 79 8.87 3.31 -13.29
C SER A 79 8.43 4.58 -13.95
N VAL A 80 7.19 4.66 -14.44
CA VAL A 80 6.55 5.97 -14.69
C VAL A 80 6.69 6.85 -13.44
N ALA A 81 7.11 8.10 -13.62
CA ALA A 81 7.39 9.00 -12.51
C ALA A 81 6.12 9.48 -11.80
N SER A 82 5.02 9.63 -12.55
CA SER A 82 3.74 10.11 -12.04
C SER A 82 2.93 8.98 -11.41
N ASP A 83 2.74 9.04 -10.09
CA ASP A 83 1.87 8.11 -9.37
C ASP A 83 0.40 8.22 -9.81
N ALA A 84 -0.07 9.42 -10.17
CA ALA A 84 -1.42 9.61 -10.69
C ALA A 84 -1.65 8.92 -12.05
N ILE A 85 -0.65 8.95 -12.95
CA ILE A 85 -0.74 8.23 -14.22
C ILE A 85 -0.69 6.72 -13.97
N THR A 86 0.24 6.26 -13.12
CA THR A 86 0.37 4.86 -12.75
C THR A 86 -0.94 4.31 -12.16
N GLU A 87 -1.53 4.99 -11.18
CA GLU A 87 -2.78 4.61 -10.54
C GLU A 87 -3.94 4.54 -11.54
N ARG A 88 -4.09 5.55 -12.41
CA ARG A 88 -5.16 5.57 -13.43
C ARG A 88 -5.03 4.42 -14.42
N ASN A 89 -3.82 4.17 -14.91
CA ASN A 89 -3.58 3.09 -15.87
C ASN A 89 -3.83 1.73 -15.24
N LEU A 90 -3.42 1.55 -13.97
CA LEU A 90 -3.66 0.32 -13.24
C LEU A 90 -5.15 0.12 -12.96
N GLN A 91 -5.87 1.18 -12.55
CA GLN A 91 -7.33 1.17 -12.38
C GLN A 91 -8.03 0.65 -13.64
N GLN A 92 -7.74 1.25 -14.79
CA GLN A 92 -8.38 0.88 -16.06
C GLN A 92 -8.03 -0.54 -16.52
N SER A 93 -6.76 -0.93 -16.37
CA SER A 93 -6.27 -2.22 -16.87
C SER A 93 -6.77 -3.38 -16.02
N VAL A 94 -6.73 -3.23 -14.69
CA VAL A 94 -7.20 -4.27 -13.77
C VAL A 94 -8.73 -4.34 -13.75
N ALA A 95 -9.45 -3.22 -13.91
CA ALA A 95 -10.91 -3.27 -14.08
C ALA A 95 -11.32 -4.11 -15.30
N LYS A 96 -10.60 -3.98 -16.43
CA LYS A 96 -10.82 -4.84 -17.61
C LYS A 96 -10.42 -6.29 -17.36
N LEU A 97 -9.38 -6.54 -16.55
CA LEU A 97 -9.01 -7.90 -16.15
C LEU A 97 -10.15 -8.54 -15.33
N LEU A 98 -10.66 -7.84 -14.31
CA LEU A 98 -11.83 -8.28 -13.53
C LEU A 98 -13.06 -8.50 -14.42
N ASP A 99 -13.24 -7.68 -15.46
CA ASP A 99 -14.30 -7.89 -16.43
C ASP A 99 -14.19 -9.20 -17.21
N LYS A 100 -12.96 -9.68 -17.41
CA LYS A 100 -12.66 -10.94 -18.12
C LYS A 100 -12.68 -12.16 -17.21
N ILE A 101 -12.12 -12.05 -16.00
CA ILE A 101 -11.90 -13.21 -15.11
C ILE A 101 -13.02 -13.39 -14.08
N GLY A 102 -13.86 -12.39 -13.88
CA GLY A 102 -14.91 -12.40 -12.86
C GLY A 102 -14.47 -11.82 -11.51
N PRO A 103 -15.29 -12.01 -10.45
CA PRO A 103 -14.97 -11.52 -9.11
C PRO A 103 -13.65 -12.08 -8.58
N ALA A 104 -12.85 -11.23 -7.92
CA ALA A 104 -11.56 -11.63 -7.38
C ALA A 104 -11.19 -10.83 -6.11
N ILE A 105 -10.20 -11.36 -5.37
CA ILE A 105 -9.54 -10.66 -4.27
C ILE A 105 -8.38 -9.84 -4.84
N LEU A 106 -8.31 -8.56 -4.48
CA LEU A 106 -7.18 -7.71 -4.83
C LEU A 106 -6.13 -7.76 -3.74
N VAL A 107 -4.90 -8.14 -4.09
CA VAL A 107 -3.74 -8.04 -3.19
C VAL A 107 -2.82 -6.96 -3.73
N THR A 108 -2.60 -5.91 -2.94
CA THR A 108 -1.76 -4.77 -3.30
C THR A 108 -0.62 -4.59 -2.30
N HIS A 109 0.45 -3.95 -2.77
CA HIS A 109 1.61 -3.62 -1.95
C HIS A 109 2.10 -2.21 -2.25
N SER A 110 2.43 -1.44 -1.21
CA SER A 110 3.11 -0.14 -1.34
C SER A 110 2.37 0.80 -2.29
N GLN A 111 3.07 1.37 -3.28
CA GLN A 111 2.55 2.23 -4.34
C GLN A 111 1.19 1.75 -4.91
N SER A 112 1.01 0.44 -5.12
CA SER A 112 -0.22 -0.10 -5.72
C SER A 112 -1.44 -0.10 -4.78
N GLY A 113 -1.24 0.21 -3.49
CA GLY A 113 -2.29 0.33 -2.50
C GLY A 113 -3.40 1.29 -2.92
N SER A 114 -3.02 2.48 -3.40
CA SER A 114 -3.97 3.50 -3.85
C SER A 114 -4.81 3.04 -5.06
N ALA A 115 -4.19 2.29 -5.96
CA ALA A 115 -4.88 1.69 -7.10
C ALA A 115 -5.90 0.63 -6.67
N GLY A 116 -5.66 -0.12 -5.58
CA GLY A 116 -6.63 -1.07 -5.02
C GLY A 116 -7.96 -0.40 -4.71
N TRP A 117 -7.92 0.78 -4.07
CA TRP A 117 -9.10 1.60 -3.77
C TRP A 117 -9.77 2.09 -5.06
N ALA A 118 -8.97 2.62 -5.99
CA ALA A 118 -9.46 3.15 -7.26
C ALA A 118 -10.13 2.07 -8.13
N ILE A 119 -9.58 0.86 -8.18
CA ILE A 119 -10.17 -0.28 -8.92
C ILE A 119 -11.50 -0.66 -8.29
N ALA A 120 -11.53 -0.80 -6.96
CA ALA A 120 -12.73 -1.15 -6.22
C ALA A 120 -13.84 -0.12 -6.38
N ASP A 121 -13.51 1.17 -6.45
CA ASP A 121 -14.48 2.25 -6.68
C ASP A 121 -15.29 2.05 -7.98
N ILE A 122 -14.64 1.61 -9.05
CA ILE A 122 -15.30 1.42 -10.36
C ILE A 122 -15.75 -0.01 -10.63
N ARG A 123 -15.39 -0.97 -9.76
CA ARG A 123 -15.70 -2.41 -9.90
C ARG A 123 -16.07 -3.04 -8.56
N SER A 124 -16.83 -2.32 -7.72
CA SER A 124 -17.18 -2.75 -6.36
C SER A 124 -17.81 -4.13 -6.30
N LEU A 125 -18.68 -4.46 -7.26
CA LEU A 125 -19.34 -5.77 -7.35
C LEU A 125 -18.43 -6.92 -7.82
N LYS A 126 -17.21 -6.63 -8.29
CA LYS A 126 -16.22 -7.63 -8.74
C LYS A 126 -15.01 -7.73 -7.82
N VAL A 127 -14.92 -6.89 -6.80
CA VAL A 127 -13.86 -6.98 -5.79
C VAL A 127 -14.45 -7.65 -4.56
N GLN A 128 -14.04 -8.89 -4.30
CA GLN A 128 -14.54 -9.66 -3.16
C GLN A 128 -13.89 -9.26 -1.84
N ALA A 129 -12.62 -8.85 -1.89
CA ALA A 129 -11.89 -8.28 -0.77
C ALA A 129 -10.65 -7.53 -1.26
N ILE A 130 -10.07 -6.69 -0.40
CA ILE A 130 -8.79 -6.04 -0.64
C ILE A 130 -7.82 -6.38 0.49
N ILE A 131 -6.67 -6.95 0.15
CA ILE A 131 -5.52 -7.13 1.03
C ILE A 131 -4.49 -6.07 0.67
N ALA A 132 -4.44 -4.99 1.44
CA ALA A 132 -3.50 -3.91 1.29
C ALA A 132 -2.30 -4.11 2.23
N ILE A 133 -1.21 -4.62 1.68
CA ILE A 133 0.05 -4.80 2.43
C ILE A 133 0.79 -3.47 2.36
N GLU A 134 0.84 -2.76 3.48
CA GLU A 134 1.55 -1.48 3.61
C GLU A 134 1.26 -0.53 2.43
N PRO A 135 -0.01 -0.12 2.21
CA PRO A 135 -0.41 0.65 1.03
C PRO A 135 0.22 2.05 1.01
N ALA A 136 0.27 2.67 -0.17
CA ALA A 136 0.65 4.07 -0.34
C ALA A 136 -0.15 4.97 0.60
N CYS A 137 0.54 5.61 1.56
CA CYS A 137 -0.03 6.47 2.59
C CYS A 137 1.09 7.21 3.37
N PRO A 138 0.80 8.05 4.39
CA PRO A 138 -0.50 8.38 5.00
C PRO A 138 -1.45 9.13 4.04
N PRO A 139 -2.77 9.25 4.32
CA PRO A 139 -3.67 10.07 3.51
C PRO A 139 -3.23 11.54 3.39
N ILE A 140 -3.39 12.13 2.20
CA ILE A 140 -3.14 13.55 1.85
C ILE A 140 -1.69 14.05 2.00
N MET A 141 -0.99 13.75 3.08
CA MET A 141 0.37 14.25 3.36
C MET A 141 1.31 13.05 3.49
N GLU A 142 2.44 13.10 2.81
CA GLU A 142 3.50 12.10 2.99
C GLU A 142 4.11 12.21 4.38
N HIS A 143 4.65 11.11 4.89
CA HIS A 143 5.46 11.14 6.09
C HIS A 143 6.76 11.92 5.86
N GLU A 144 7.32 12.51 6.93
CA GLU A 144 8.53 13.35 6.84
C GLU A 144 9.75 12.62 6.29
N VAL A 145 9.84 11.30 6.50
CA VAL A 145 10.88 10.44 5.92
C VAL A 145 10.90 10.46 4.38
N PHE A 146 9.79 10.88 3.75
CA PHE A 146 9.65 11.06 2.31
C PHE A 146 9.58 12.54 1.87
N GLY A 147 9.70 13.47 2.82
CA GLY A 147 9.75 14.92 2.54
C GLY A 147 8.46 15.68 2.85
N GLY A 148 7.45 15.03 3.42
CA GLY A 148 6.29 15.73 3.99
C GLY A 148 5.42 16.48 2.97
N LYS A 149 5.40 16.05 1.71
CA LYS A 149 4.67 16.74 0.64
C LYS A 149 3.23 16.26 0.55
N MET A 150 2.37 17.12 0.02
CA MET A 150 0.99 16.72 -0.30
C MET A 150 0.99 15.68 -1.44
N HIS A 151 0.39 14.53 -1.18
CA HIS A 151 0.14 13.44 -2.13
C HIS A 151 -1.31 12.95 -1.97
N LEU A 152 -1.69 11.84 -2.61
CA LEU A 152 -3.04 11.22 -2.50
C LEU A 152 -4.18 12.23 -2.32
N ARG A 153 -4.31 13.18 -3.26
CA ARG A 153 -5.11 14.41 -3.08
C ARG A 153 -6.60 14.15 -2.81
N TRP A 154 -7.07 12.94 -3.06
CA TRP A 154 -8.45 12.51 -2.82
C TRP A 154 -8.59 11.65 -1.56
N GLY A 155 -7.72 11.88 -0.57
CA GLY A 155 -7.67 11.14 0.68
C GLY A 155 -6.72 9.96 0.57
N VAL A 156 -7.17 8.89 -0.08
CA VAL A 156 -6.43 7.62 -0.23
C VAL A 156 -5.99 7.32 -1.67
N THR A 157 -6.34 8.18 -2.63
CA THR A 157 -6.00 8.03 -4.06
C THR A 157 -5.38 9.30 -4.64
N HIS A 158 -4.55 9.14 -5.67
CA HIS A 158 -3.98 10.26 -6.43
C HIS A 158 -5.02 10.91 -7.36
N ASN A 159 -5.93 10.11 -7.92
CA ASN A 159 -7.03 10.53 -8.79
C ASN A 159 -8.37 10.53 -8.05
N ALA A 160 -9.39 11.10 -8.70
CA ALA A 160 -10.75 11.13 -8.18
C ALA A 160 -11.27 9.72 -7.87
N ILE A 161 -11.96 9.64 -6.74
CA ILE A 161 -12.70 8.48 -6.24
C ILE A 161 -14.09 8.98 -5.82
N GLU A 162 -15.13 8.16 -5.95
CA GLU A 162 -16.49 8.58 -5.61
C GLU A 162 -16.63 8.83 -4.11
N TYR A 163 -17.12 10.01 -3.76
CA TYR A 163 -17.45 10.40 -2.40
C TYR A 163 -18.94 10.70 -2.25
N SER A 164 -19.49 10.52 -1.04
CA SER A 164 -20.84 10.94 -0.68
C SER A 164 -20.81 11.76 0.62
N PRO A 165 -21.24 13.03 0.62
CA PRO A 165 -21.68 13.82 -0.53
C PRO A 165 -20.60 13.97 -1.62
N PRO A 166 -20.97 14.16 -2.90
CA PRO A 166 -20.01 14.25 -3.99
C PRO A 166 -19.12 15.48 -3.90
N LEU A 167 -17.86 15.32 -4.27
CA LEU A 167 -16.85 16.38 -4.35
C LEU A 167 -16.66 16.81 -5.81
N LYS A 168 -16.63 18.11 -6.08
CA LYS A 168 -16.30 18.65 -7.40
C LYS A 168 -14.80 18.61 -7.68
N ASN A 169 -13.99 18.75 -6.64
CA ASN A 169 -12.54 18.69 -6.71
C ASN A 169 -11.94 18.36 -5.33
N ALA A 170 -10.69 17.90 -5.32
CA ALA A 170 -9.97 17.50 -4.11
C ALA A 170 -9.91 18.56 -2.98
N THR A 171 -9.94 19.85 -3.30
CA THR A 171 -9.82 20.93 -2.28
C THR A 171 -11.08 21.13 -1.44
N GLU A 172 -12.17 20.48 -1.82
CA GLU A 172 -13.40 20.43 -1.04
C GLU A 172 -13.27 19.49 0.18
N LEU A 173 -12.32 18.54 0.17
CA LEU A 173 -11.95 17.79 1.38
C LEU A 173 -11.36 18.76 2.42
N LYS A 174 -12.13 19.04 3.46
CA LYS A 174 -11.68 19.83 4.60
C LYS A 174 -10.93 18.92 5.55
N LEU A 175 -9.72 19.35 5.93
CA LEU A 175 -8.77 18.53 6.66
C LEU A 175 -8.56 19.08 8.07
N ILE A 176 -8.35 18.17 9.00
CA ILE A 176 -7.90 18.45 10.35
C ILE A 176 -6.76 17.49 10.69
N GLN A 177 -5.72 17.98 11.35
CA GLN A 177 -4.67 17.13 11.90
C GLN A 177 -5.01 16.76 13.33
N GLU A 178 -4.81 15.50 13.70
CA GLU A 178 -4.95 15.05 15.09
C GLU A 178 -4.02 15.83 16.02
N ILE A 179 -4.54 16.24 17.18
CA ILE A 179 -3.78 16.94 18.21
C ILE A 179 -2.82 15.97 18.93
N GLU A 180 -3.30 14.76 19.22
CA GLU A 180 -2.54 13.70 19.89
C GLU A 180 -2.39 12.51 18.95
N SER A 181 -1.18 11.95 18.84
CA SER A 181 -0.96 10.71 18.11
C SER A 181 -1.47 9.51 18.93
N GLN A 182 -1.69 8.37 18.26
CA GLN A 182 -2.09 7.13 18.93
C GLN A 182 -0.94 6.45 19.72
N GLY A 183 0.22 7.11 19.84
CA GLY A 183 1.40 6.64 20.56
C GLY A 183 2.64 7.45 20.20
N ASP A 184 3.63 7.46 21.10
CA ASP A 184 4.82 8.33 21.01
C ASP A 184 5.62 8.16 19.69
N ASP A 185 5.65 6.95 19.14
CA ASP A 185 6.37 6.61 17.90
C ASP A 185 5.45 6.56 16.66
N LEU A 186 4.22 7.10 16.76
CA LEU A 186 3.23 7.11 15.70
C LEU A 186 2.94 8.54 15.20
N SER A 187 2.73 8.68 13.90
CA SER A 187 2.41 9.96 13.28
C SER A 187 1.03 10.47 13.66
N HIS A 188 0.91 11.81 13.72
CA HIS A 188 -0.38 12.50 13.75
C HIS A 188 -1.06 12.40 12.39
N CYS A 189 -2.32 11.96 12.37
CA CYS A 189 -3.02 11.75 11.12
C CYS A 189 -3.70 13.02 10.62
N TRP A 190 -3.65 13.23 9.31
CA TRP A 190 -4.55 14.15 8.61
C TRP A 190 -5.85 13.40 8.32
N LEU A 191 -6.98 13.93 8.81
CA LEU A 191 -8.32 13.35 8.71
C LEU A 191 -9.30 14.36 8.12
N GLN A 192 -10.51 13.91 7.80
CA GLN A 192 -11.58 14.79 7.35
C GLN A 192 -12.18 15.58 8.53
N VAL A 193 -12.58 16.82 8.30
CA VAL A 193 -13.46 17.54 9.21
C VAL A 193 -14.84 16.86 9.20
N GLN A 194 -15.48 16.73 10.36
CA GLN A 194 -16.82 16.14 10.48
C GLN A 194 -17.92 17.13 10.07
N PRO A 195 -19.03 16.67 9.44
CA PRO A 195 -19.27 15.29 9.02
C PRO A 195 -18.40 14.89 7.82
N ALA A 196 -17.79 13.72 7.90
CA ALA A 196 -16.88 13.23 6.87
C ALA A 196 -17.61 12.78 5.59
N HIS A 197 -16.97 12.97 4.44
CA HIS A 197 -17.41 12.36 3.20
C HIS A 197 -17.15 10.86 3.24
N GLN A 198 -18.12 10.10 2.74
CA GLN A 198 -18.14 8.64 2.71
C GLN A 198 -17.62 8.12 1.37
N LEU A 199 -17.03 6.92 1.35
CA LEU A 199 -16.59 6.20 0.15
C LEU A 199 -17.59 5.07 -0.16
N PRO A 200 -18.75 5.38 -0.77
CA PRO A 200 -19.88 4.44 -0.84
C PRO A 200 -19.55 3.15 -1.60
N ASN A 201 -18.70 3.23 -2.63
CA ASN A 201 -18.35 2.07 -3.44
C ASN A 201 -17.39 1.10 -2.75
N LEU A 202 -16.74 1.52 -1.66
CA LEU A 202 -15.84 0.68 -0.86
C LEU A 202 -16.53 0.14 0.40
N ALA A 203 -17.65 0.74 0.82
CA ALA A 203 -18.29 0.49 2.11
C ALA A 203 -18.61 -1.00 2.39
N ASN A 204 -18.96 -1.75 1.34
CA ASN A 204 -19.36 -3.16 1.46
C ASN A 204 -18.25 -4.16 1.10
N ILE A 205 -17.03 -3.69 0.88
CA ILE A 205 -15.90 -4.57 0.52
C ILE A 205 -15.10 -4.84 1.81
N PRO A 206 -14.87 -6.11 2.18
CA PRO A 206 -13.92 -6.45 3.23
C PRO A 206 -12.51 -5.94 2.88
N VAL A 207 -11.91 -5.15 3.77
CA VAL A 207 -10.55 -4.62 3.58
C VAL A 207 -9.66 -5.05 4.75
N LEU A 208 -8.47 -5.56 4.43
CA LEU A 208 -7.37 -5.74 5.36
C LEU A 208 -6.24 -4.77 5.03
N VAL A 209 -5.82 -3.97 6.01
CA VAL A 209 -4.50 -3.32 6.00
C VAL A 209 -3.54 -4.14 6.87
N LEU A 210 -2.42 -4.57 6.30
CA LEU A 210 -1.41 -5.38 6.98
C LEU A 210 -0.08 -4.64 7.06
N VAL A 211 0.50 -4.56 8.25
CA VAL A 211 1.74 -3.80 8.52
C VAL A 211 2.75 -4.62 9.32
N SER A 212 4.01 -4.55 8.90
CA SER A 212 5.14 -5.16 9.59
C SER A 212 5.72 -4.26 10.68
N GLU A 213 6.44 -4.86 11.63
CA GLU A 213 6.97 -4.14 12.79
C GLU A 213 8.03 -3.10 12.43
N ALA A 214 8.98 -3.45 11.56
CA ALA A 214 10.16 -2.64 11.31
C ALA A 214 10.08 -1.81 10.03
N SER A 215 8.99 -1.91 9.27
CA SER A 215 8.73 -1.02 8.13
C SER A 215 8.49 0.41 8.57
N TYR A 216 8.80 1.36 7.69
CA TYR A 216 8.45 2.77 7.87
C TYR A 216 6.93 2.99 7.92
N HIS A 217 6.14 2.07 7.37
CA HIS A 217 4.67 2.04 7.48
C HIS A 217 4.16 1.82 8.91
N ALA A 218 4.97 1.23 9.80
CA ALA A 218 4.62 1.04 11.20
C ALA A 218 4.30 2.36 11.93
N ALA A 219 4.87 3.47 11.45
CA ALA A 219 4.70 4.79 12.03
C ALA A 219 3.36 5.45 11.64
N TYR A 220 2.73 5.10 10.51
CA TYR A 220 1.65 5.94 9.95
C TYR A 220 0.48 5.22 9.27
N ASP A 221 0.52 3.91 9.03
CA ASP A 221 -0.57 3.22 8.32
C ASP A 221 -1.90 3.21 9.08
N HIS A 222 -1.86 3.42 10.41
CA HIS A 222 -3.08 3.65 11.19
C HIS A 222 -3.84 4.87 10.67
N CYS A 223 -3.19 5.88 10.08
CA CYS A 223 -3.85 7.02 9.48
C CYS A 223 -4.74 6.66 8.30
N THR A 224 -4.31 5.72 7.45
CA THR A 224 -5.14 5.20 6.35
C THR A 224 -6.35 4.47 6.89
N VAL A 225 -6.15 3.64 7.92
CA VAL A 225 -7.23 2.89 8.58
C VAL A 225 -8.24 3.85 9.19
N GLN A 226 -7.79 4.90 9.87
CA GLN A 226 -8.66 5.93 10.43
C GLN A 226 -9.45 6.66 9.35
N TRP A 227 -8.80 7.08 8.26
CA TRP A 227 -9.48 7.74 7.15
C TRP A 227 -10.55 6.86 6.52
N LEU A 228 -10.22 5.60 6.23
CA LEU A 228 -11.15 4.63 5.65
C LEU A 228 -12.37 4.40 6.54
N ARG A 229 -12.15 4.19 7.86
CA ARG A 229 -13.25 4.05 8.84
C ARG A 229 -14.11 5.31 8.91
N GLN A 230 -13.49 6.49 8.90
CA GLN A 230 -14.18 7.77 8.89
C GLN A 230 -15.07 7.93 7.64
N ALA A 231 -14.61 7.40 6.51
CA ALA A 231 -15.32 7.37 5.25
C ALA A 231 -16.27 6.18 5.08
N GLY A 232 -16.59 5.45 6.17
CA GLY A 232 -17.59 4.39 6.16
C GLY A 232 -17.13 3.05 5.59
N VAL A 233 -15.82 2.84 5.42
CA VAL A 233 -15.26 1.57 4.94
C VAL A 233 -14.99 0.64 6.11
N ASN A 234 -15.46 -0.61 6.02
CA ASN A 234 -15.14 -1.65 6.98
C ASN A 234 -13.72 -2.18 6.74
N VAL A 235 -12.77 -1.71 7.54
CA VAL A 235 -11.34 -2.08 7.42
C VAL A 235 -10.80 -2.69 8.70
N ASP A 236 -10.28 -3.90 8.56
CA ASP A 236 -9.44 -4.56 9.55
C ASP A 236 -8.01 -4.08 9.43
N PHE A 237 -7.36 -3.99 10.58
CA PHE A 237 -5.98 -3.56 10.67
C PHE A 237 -5.18 -4.55 11.48
N ILE A 238 -4.27 -5.25 10.81
CA ILE A 238 -3.37 -6.20 11.45
C ILE A 238 -1.96 -5.61 11.44
N ARG A 239 -1.41 -5.46 12.64
CA ARG A 239 0.04 -5.28 12.82
C ARG A 239 0.62 -6.64 13.15
N LEU A 240 1.56 -7.12 12.35
CA LEU A 240 2.20 -8.43 12.56
C LEU A 240 2.77 -8.57 13.97
N LYS A 241 3.31 -7.46 14.50
CA LYS A 241 3.85 -7.37 15.85
C LYS A 241 2.84 -7.78 16.94
N ASP A 242 1.56 -7.47 16.74
CA ASP A 242 0.49 -7.76 17.70
C ASP A 242 0.10 -9.25 17.69
N LEU A 243 0.46 -9.96 16.62
CA LEU A 243 0.39 -11.42 16.51
C LEU A 243 1.71 -12.11 16.90
N ASN A 244 2.65 -11.37 17.50
CA ASN A 244 4.00 -11.82 17.83
C ASN A 244 4.85 -12.26 16.62
N ILE A 245 4.51 -11.79 15.42
CA ILE A 245 5.32 -11.94 14.21
C ILE A 245 6.20 -10.69 14.10
N ARG A 246 7.51 -10.86 14.33
CA ARG A 246 8.44 -9.77 14.66
C ARG A 246 9.58 -9.63 13.66
N GLY A 247 10.07 -8.40 13.56
CA GLY A 247 11.29 -8.06 12.82
C GLY A 247 11.15 -7.97 11.30
N ASN A 248 9.92 -8.00 10.80
CA ASN A 248 9.64 -7.85 9.37
C ASN A 248 9.73 -6.40 8.91
N GLY A 249 10.22 -6.18 7.70
CA GLY A 249 10.28 -4.89 7.02
C GLY A 249 9.25 -4.78 5.89
N HIS A 250 9.42 -3.73 5.06
CA HIS A 250 8.46 -3.41 3.99
C HIS A 250 8.31 -4.52 2.94
N MET A 251 9.35 -5.34 2.75
CA MET A 251 9.39 -6.44 1.78
C MET A 251 9.03 -7.78 2.42
N MET A 252 8.11 -7.79 3.38
CA MET A 252 7.77 -8.95 4.21
C MET A 252 7.44 -10.24 3.45
N MET A 253 6.96 -10.14 2.21
CA MET A 253 6.70 -11.30 1.33
C MET A 253 7.97 -11.99 0.83
N LEU A 254 9.12 -11.34 0.91
CA LEU A 254 10.44 -11.84 0.51
C LEU A 254 11.31 -12.25 1.71
N GLU A 255 10.82 -12.04 2.93
CA GLU A 255 11.57 -12.25 4.16
C GLU A 255 11.48 -13.70 4.68
N LYS A 256 12.37 -14.06 5.61
CA LYS A 256 12.59 -15.46 6.06
C LYS A 256 11.32 -16.17 6.55
N ASN A 257 10.38 -15.45 7.14
CA ASN A 257 9.12 -15.95 7.66
C ASN A 257 7.90 -15.58 6.79
N ASN A 258 8.09 -15.32 5.49
CA ASN A 258 6.99 -14.96 4.59
C ASN A 258 5.82 -15.97 4.57
N ILE A 259 6.07 -17.26 4.80
CA ILE A 259 5.02 -18.28 4.88
C ILE A 259 4.12 -18.10 6.11
N GLU A 260 4.69 -17.66 7.24
CA GLU A 260 3.93 -17.35 8.45
C GLU A 260 2.99 -16.16 8.20
N ILE A 261 3.50 -15.13 7.53
CA ILE A 261 2.75 -13.92 7.15
C ILE A 261 1.64 -14.24 6.15
N ALA A 262 1.93 -15.10 5.16
CA ALA A 262 0.91 -15.60 4.25
C ALA A 262 -0.22 -16.31 5.01
N GLY A 263 0.11 -17.08 6.05
CA GLY A 263 -0.87 -17.72 6.93
C GLY A 263 -1.83 -16.74 7.62
N VAL A 264 -1.34 -15.55 8.00
CA VAL A 264 -2.18 -14.47 8.56
C VAL A 264 -3.21 -14.00 7.54
N VAL A 265 -2.78 -13.77 6.29
CA VAL A 265 -3.67 -13.32 5.21
C VAL A 265 -4.70 -14.40 4.88
N ILE A 266 -4.29 -15.66 4.77
CA ILE A 266 -5.20 -16.78 4.49
C ILE A 266 -6.24 -16.92 5.60
N LYS A 267 -5.82 -16.90 6.86
CA LYS A 267 -6.75 -16.97 8.01
C LYS A 267 -7.76 -15.82 7.99
N TRP A 268 -7.34 -14.62 7.60
CA TRP A 268 -8.25 -13.49 7.46
C TRP A 268 -9.26 -13.71 6.32
N LEU A 269 -8.83 -14.28 5.19
CA LEU A 269 -9.72 -14.59 4.06
C LEU A 269 -10.76 -15.66 4.41
N GLU A 270 -10.37 -16.68 5.18
CA GLU A 270 -11.26 -17.75 5.68
C GLU A 270 -12.40 -17.25 6.57
N THR A 271 -12.28 -16.05 7.16
CA THR A 271 -13.34 -15.48 8.02
C THR A 271 -14.20 -14.44 7.31
N HIS A 272 -13.78 -13.95 6.13
CA HIS A 272 -14.42 -12.81 5.44
C HIS A 272 -14.89 -13.10 4.02
N VAL A 273 -14.32 -14.10 3.36
CA VAL A 273 -14.55 -14.33 1.91
C VAL A 273 -14.84 -15.79 1.59
N ILE A 274 -14.06 -16.72 2.15
CA ILE A 274 -14.06 -18.15 1.81
C ILE A 274 -15.02 -18.93 2.71
#